data_AF-A0A368F5Y3-F1
#
_entry.id   AF-A0A368F5Y3-F1
#
_cell.length_a   1.000
_cell.length_b   1.000
_cell.length_c   1.000
_cell.angle_alpha   90.00
_cell.angle_beta   90.00
_cell.angle_gamma   90.00
#
_symmetry.space_group_name_H-M   'P 1'
#
loop_
_entity.id
_entity.type
_entity.pdbx_description
1 polymer ?
#
loop_
_entity_poly.entity_id
_entity_poly.type
_entity_poly.pdbx_seq_one_letter_code
_entity_poly.pdbx_strand_id
1 'polypeptide(L)' 'MIFCERSTVLVQLCNFVEGKHEKCRQYFPKSKGSTECFGPYKVTNKETKPDPYDSVKHTVLEVESR' A
#
# COMPACT_ATOMS: atom_id res chain seq x y z
N MET A 1 12.76 3.51 -4.14
CA MET A 1 12.91 2.06 -4.40
C MET A 1 11.84 1.55 -5.35
N ILE A 2 10.58 1.39 -4.94
CA ILE A 2 9.51 0.76 -5.76
C ILE A 2 9.42 1.32 -7.19
N PHE A 3 9.41 2.64 -7.35
CA PHE A 3 9.34 3.28 -8.68
C PHE A 3 10.61 3.05 -9.52
N CYS A 4 11.79 3.35 -8.95
CA CYS A 4 13.08 3.23 -9.65
C CYS A 4 13.40 1.79 -10.07
N GLU A 5 13.14 0.82 -9.18
CA GLU A 5 13.37 -0.61 -9.40
C GLU A 5 12.25 -1.27 -10.22
N ARG A 6 11.22 -0.50 -10.63
CA ARG A 6 10.06 -0.99 -11.37
C ARG A 6 9.39 -2.19 -10.69
N SER A 7 9.37 -2.20 -9.35
CA SER A 7 8.77 -3.29 -8.58
C SER A 7 7.25 -3.26 -8.77
N THR A 8 6.68 -4.37 -9.23
CA THR A 8 5.25 -4.50 -9.51
C THR A 8 4.45 -5.09 -8.36
N VAL A 9 5.13 -5.78 -7.43
CA VAL A 9 4.50 -6.45 -6.28
C VAL A 9 5.27 -6.10 -5.01
N LEU A 10 4.52 -5.77 -3.96
CA LEU A 10 5.02 -5.59 -2.59
C LEU A 10 4.25 -6.55 -1.68
N VAL A 11 4.96 -7.36 -0.91
CA VAL A 11 4.37 -8.30 0.06
C VAL A 11 4.65 -7.79 1.48
N GLN A 12 3.61 -7.42 2.21
CA GLN A 12 3.70 -7.05 3.64
C GLN A 12 3.31 -8.25 4.50
N LEU A 13 4.23 -8.74 5.32
CA LEU A 13 4.05 -9.93 6.17
C LEU A 13 3.72 -9.61 7.64
N CYS A 14 3.37 -8.35 7.93
CA CYS A 14 2.98 -7.90 9.27
C CYS A 14 1.79 -6.94 9.18
N ASN A 15 1.16 -6.66 10.32
CA ASN A 15 0.21 -5.55 10.39
C ASN A 15 0.95 -4.22 10.64
N PHE A 16 0.29 -3.07 10.43
CA PHE A 16 0.88 -1.77 10.80
C PHE A 16 1.06 -1.65 12.32
N VAL A 17 0.11 -2.20 13.09
CA VAL A 17 0.13 -2.24 14.55
C VAL A 17 -0.15 -3.66 15.01
N GLU A 18 0.67 -4.16 15.93
CA GLU A 18 0.50 -5.47 16.56
C GLU A 18 0.49 -5.30 18.08
N GLY A 19 -0.67 -5.54 18.70
CA GLY A 19 -0.90 -5.21 20.11
C GLY A 19 -0.82 -3.70 20.34
N LYS A 20 0.21 -3.24 21.05
CA LYS A 20 0.45 -1.82 21.37
C LYS A 20 1.64 -1.23 20.61
N HIS A 21 2.24 -1.98 19.69
CA HIS A 21 3.47 -1.58 19.02
C HIS A 21 3.23 -1.30 17.53
N GLU A 22 3.69 -0.16 17.04
CA GLU A 22 3.80 0.13 15.61
C GLU A 22 4.91 -0.77 15.02
N LYS A 23 4.57 -1.57 14.01
CA LYS A 23 5.47 -2.50 13.32
C LYS A 23 5.84 -2.02 11.93
N CYS A 24 4.92 -1.34 11.27
CA CYS A 24 5.13 -0.79 9.95
C CYS A 24 4.41 0.55 9.83
N ARG A 25 5.00 1.47 9.08
CA ARG A 25 4.40 2.77 8.79
C ARG A 25 3.32 2.64 7.72
N GLN A 26 2.28 3.48 7.77
CA GLN A 26 1.35 3.63 6.65
C GLN A 26 2.08 4.31 5.46
N TYR A 27 2.43 3.53 4.43
CA TYR A 27 3.19 4.00 3.25
C TYR A 27 2.35 4.10 1.96
N PHE A 28 1.03 3.92 2.06
CA PHE A 28 0.09 4.06 0.95
C PHE A 28 -1.28 4.55 1.46
N PRO A 29 -2.15 5.11 0.60
CA PRO A 29 -3.46 5.60 1.02
C PRO A 29 -4.38 4.47 1.50
N LYS A 30 -4.99 4.63 2.67
CA LYS A 30 -5.81 3.58 3.30
C LYS A 30 -7.09 3.27 2.53
N SER A 31 -7.76 4.29 2.03
CA SER A 31 -9.11 4.17 1.46
C SER A 31 -9.06 3.97 -0.04
N LYS A 32 -9.92 3.11 -0.58
CA LYS A 32 -10.12 3.00 -2.04
C LYS A 32 -10.47 4.37 -2.63
N GLY A 33 -9.81 4.73 -3.73
CA GLY A 33 -9.93 6.01 -4.42
C GLY A 33 -9.11 7.15 -3.81
N SER A 34 -8.56 6.98 -2.60
CA SER A 34 -7.74 8.02 -1.98
C SER A 34 -6.34 8.08 -2.60
N THR A 35 -5.78 9.29 -2.60
CA THR A 35 -4.48 9.61 -3.16
C THR A 35 -3.67 10.37 -2.13
N GLU A 36 -2.41 9.99 -1.96
CA GLU A 36 -1.45 10.68 -1.10
C GLU A 36 -0.14 10.88 -1.85
N CYS A 37 0.69 11.80 -1.36
CA CYS A 37 1.97 12.10 -1.98
C CYS A 37 3.11 11.81 -1.04
N PHE A 38 4.07 11.03 -1.53
CA PHE A 38 5.25 10.58 -0.83
C PHE A 38 6.46 11.17 -1.55
N GLY A 39 6.83 12.40 -1.17
CA GLY A 39 7.85 13.18 -1.87
C GLY A 39 7.43 13.47 -3.33
N PRO A 40 8.24 13.11 -4.34
CA PRO A 40 7.92 13.36 -5.74
C PRO A 40 6.90 12.36 -6.33
N TYR A 41 6.46 11.37 -5.55
CA TYR A 41 5.56 10.32 -6.04
C TYR A 41 4.14 10.54 -5.55
N LYS A 42 3.18 10.45 -6.47
CA LYS A 42 1.75 10.41 -6.18
C LYS A 42 1.32 8.95 -6.17
N VAL A 43 0.72 8.50 -5.07
CA VAL A 43 0.27 7.12 -4.88
C VAL A 43 -1.24 7.12 -4.71
N THR A 44 -1.94 6.33 -5.52
CA THR A 44 -3.40 6.20 -5.49
C THR A 44 -3.80 4.76 -5.21
N ASN A 45 -4.68 4.55 -4.23
CA ASN A 45 -5.28 3.24 -3.97
C ASN A 45 -6.45 3.02 -4.93
N LYS A 46 -6.25 2.23 -6.00
CA LYS A 46 -7.27 2.02 -7.03
C LYS A 46 -8.31 0.98 -6.61
N GLU A 47 -7.83 -0.11 -6.03
CA GLU A 47 -8.66 -1.26 -5.75
C GLU A 47 -8.21 -1.95 -4.48
N THR A 48 -9.16 -2.36 -3.66
CA THR A 48 -8.95 -3.36 -2.62
C THR A 48 -9.82 -4.53 -3.01
N LYS A 49 -9.20 -5.65 -3.38
CA LYS A 49 -9.94 -6.83 -3.83
C LYS A 49 -10.51 -7.55 -2.61
N PRO A 50 -11.76 -8.02 -2.68
CA PRO A 50 -12.30 -8.88 -1.64
C PRO A 50 -11.48 -10.17 -1.60
N ASP A 51 -11.05 -10.56 -0.41
CA ASP A 51 -10.35 -11.83 -0.20
C ASP A 51 -11.37 -12.91 0.19
N PRO A 52 -11.45 -14.03 -0.54
CA PRO A 52 -12.29 -15.16 -0.14
C PRO A 52 -11.83 -15.89 1.14
N TYR A 53 -10.60 -15.66 1.62
CA TYR A 53 -10.02 -16.38 2.76
C TYR A 53 -9.71 -15.52 3.99
N ASP A 54 -10.14 -14.25 4.01
CA ASP A 54 -9.94 -13.25 5.09
C ASP A 54 -8.50 -13.11 5.65
N SER A 55 -7.50 -13.67 4.95
CA SER A 55 -6.12 -13.83 5.44
C SER A 55 -5.12 -13.01 4.63
N VAL A 56 -5.49 -12.56 3.43
CA VAL A 56 -4.65 -11.84 2.48
C VAL A 56 -5.36 -10.59 1.98
N LYS A 57 -4.81 -9.42 2.31
CA LYS A 57 -5.30 -8.16 1.74
C LYS A 57 -4.59 -7.87 0.43
N HIS A 58 -5.34 -7.82 -0.67
CA HIS A 58 -4.83 -7.44 -1.98
C HIS A 58 -5.25 -6.00 -2.32
N THR A 59 -4.28 -5.09 -2.34
CA THR A 59 -4.47 -3.69 -2.72
C THR A 59 -3.69 -3.37 -4.00
N VAL A 60 -4.38 -2.78 -4.98
CA VAL A 60 -3.78 -2.31 -6.23
C VAL A 60 -3.47 -0.82 -6.09
N LEU A 61 -2.20 -0.48 -6.21
CA LEU A 61 -1.69 0.89 -6.12
C LEU A 61 -1.26 1.37 -7.51
N GLU A 62 -1.63 2.61 -7.84
CA GLU A 62 -1.03 3.35 -8.95
C GLU A 62 0.01 4.31 -8.40
N VAL A 63 1.17 4.37 -9.04
CA VAL A 63 2.30 5.23 -8.63
C VAL A 63 2.75 6.04 -9.84
N GLU A 64 2.71 7.36 -9.70
CA GLU A 64 3.11 8.31 -10.73
C GLU A 64 4.24 9.20 -10.20
N SER A 65 5.26 9.48 -11.01
CA SER A 65 6.18 10.58 -10.73
C SER A 65 5.52 11.90 -11.12
N ARG A 66 5.56 12.89 -10.23
CA ARG A 66 5.13 14.26 -10.54
C ARG A 66 6.04 14.95 -11.55
#